data_AF-A0A1B6FYB4-F1
#
_entry.id   AF-A0A1B6FYB4-F1
#
_cell.length_a   1.000
_cell.length_b   1.000
_cell.length_c   1.000
_cell.angle_alpha   90.00
_cell.angle_beta   90.00
_cell.angle_gamma   90.00
#
_symmetry.space_group_name_H-M   'P 1'
#
loop_
_entity.id
_entity.type
_entity.pdbx_description
1 polymer ?
#
loop_
_entity_poly.entity_id
_entity_poly.type
_entity_poly.pdbx_seq_one_letter_code
_entity_poly.pdbx_strand_id
1 'polypeptide(L)'
;PLLYIQTGKIPQAVTRYRNMLCAVESSGTHGLRLTLTRQLAEVLLRGYTGTRYTPPGTTSKKTNAVSAWKPRLYTGINLFIPRNEYEEVILLLLISEAMAVREAVLSQSPEFKEVRIRALSNAMVIYDLLTIALVRWGQVSLLYECLERAMKFSYEEAHIWLQQALCLESMGHHVHALAVLK
;
A
#
# COMPACT_ATOMS: atom_id res chain seq x y z
N PRO A 1 13.91 10.88 -3.53
CA PRO A 1 13.29 9.97 -4.53
C PRO A 1 12.82 10.71 -5.79
N LEU A 2 12.05 11.79 -5.63
CA LEU A 2 11.50 12.57 -6.74
C LEU A 2 12.55 13.08 -7.74
N LEU A 3 13.66 13.64 -7.27
CA LEU A 3 14.76 14.07 -8.15
C LEU A 3 15.35 12.92 -8.99
N TYR A 4 15.43 11.72 -8.42
CA TYR A 4 15.88 10.54 -9.18
C TYR A 4 14.84 10.11 -10.21
N ILE A 5 13.54 10.20 -9.90
CA ILE A 5 12.47 9.92 -10.87
C ILE A 5 12.53 10.94 -12.03
N GLN A 6 12.63 12.23 -11.72
CA GLN A 6 12.73 13.31 -12.71
C GLN A 6 13.94 13.16 -13.64
N THR A 7 15.03 12.57 -13.16
CA THR A 7 16.25 12.32 -13.95
C THR A 7 16.28 10.93 -14.61
N GLY A 8 15.17 10.17 -14.57
CA GLY A 8 15.08 8.81 -15.15
C GLY A 8 15.85 7.73 -14.38
N LYS A 9 16.42 8.07 -13.23
CA LYS A 9 17.23 7.21 -12.35
C LYS A 9 16.36 6.37 -11.42
N ILE A 10 15.47 5.55 -12.00
CA ILE A 10 14.48 4.76 -11.26
C ILE A 10 15.10 3.80 -10.24
N PRO A 11 16.17 3.02 -10.54
CA PRO A 11 16.78 2.14 -9.54
C PRO A 11 17.26 2.87 -8.28
N GLN A 12 17.86 4.06 -8.45
CA GLN A 12 18.28 4.90 -7.33
C GLN A 12 17.09 5.46 -6.54
N ALA A 13 16.01 5.83 -7.24
CA ALA A 13 14.77 6.28 -6.59
C ALA A 13 14.18 5.16 -5.70
N VAL A 14 14.04 3.95 -6.25
CA VAL A 14 13.54 2.76 -5.55
C VAL A 14 14.40 2.44 -4.33
N THR A 15 15.72 2.44 -4.51
CA THR A 15 16.68 2.22 -3.40
C THR A 15 16.50 3.27 -2.30
N ARG A 16 16.28 4.53 -2.67
CA ARG A 16 16.05 5.61 -1.69
C ARG A 16 14.71 5.44 -0.96
N TYR A 17 13.64 5.05 -1.65
CA TYR A 17 12.35 4.74 -1.01
C TYR A 17 12.51 3.61 0.01
N ARG A 18 13.13 2.48 -0.40
CA ARG A 18 13.39 1.33 0.49
C ARG A 18 14.18 1.73 1.72
N ASN A 19 15.26 2.51 1.56
CA ASN A 19 16.06 2.98 2.69
C ASN A 19 15.25 3.83 3.69
N MET A 20 14.31 4.65 3.21
CA MET A 20 13.43 5.44 4.07
C MET A 20 12.39 4.56 4.79
N LEU A 21 11.85 3.56 4.10
CA LEU A 21 10.82 2.67 4.64
C LEU A 21 11.38 1.58 5.59
N CYS A 22 12.62 1.16 5.39
CA CYS A 22 13.32 0.22 6.27
C CYS A 22 13.76 0.84 7.61
N ALA A 23 13.75 2.18 7.74
CA ALA A 23 13.93 2.82 9.02
C ALA A 23 12.76 2.49 9.96
N VAL A 24 13.06 2.27 11.25
CA VAL A 24 12.04 2.00 12.27
C VAL A 24 11.07 3.18 12.34
N GLU A 25 9.78 2.86 12.40
CA GLU A 25 8.70 3.83 12.46
C GLU A 25 8.74 4.64 13.77
N SER A 26 8.42 5.93 13.66
CA SER A 26 8.13 6.82 14.79
C SER A 26 6.82 7.56 14.54
N SER A 27 6.20 8.07 15.61
CA SER A 27 4.91 8.78 15.56
C SER A 27 4.87 9.92 14.53
N GLY A 28 5.96 10.70 14.42
CA GLY A 28 6.07 11.79 13.45
C GLY A 28 6.26 11.35 11.99
N THR A 29 6.43 10.05 11.73
CA THR A 29 6.68 9.52 10.37
C THR A 29 5.50 8.78 9.75
N HIS A 30 4.39 8.58 10.48
CA HIS A 30 3.24 7.79 9.99
C HIS A 30 2.72 8.30 8.63
N GLY A 31 2.28 9.57 8.54
CA GLY A 31 1.76 10.13 7.29
C GLY A 31 2.78 10.15 6.14
N LEU A 32 4.07 10.34 6.46
CA LEU A 32 5.14 10.25 5.47
C LEU A 32 5.28 8.81 4.95
N ARG A 33 5.29 7.81 5.83
CA ARG A 33 5.41 6.39 5.46
C ARG A 33 4.22 5.93 4.61
N LEU A 34 3.00 6.36 4.94
CA LEU A 34 1.82 6.10 4.11
C LEU A 34 2.03 6.62 2.67
N THR A 35 2.52 7.86 2.54
CA THR A 35 2.81 8.45 1.24
C THR A 35 3.93 7.70 0.50
N LEU A 36 5.02 7.37 1.19
CA LEU A 36 6.17 6.70 0.59
C LEU A 36 5.88 5.26 0.16
N THR A 37 5.11 4.51 0.95
CA THR A 37 4.71 3.12 0.62
C THR A 37 3.85 3.10 -0.63
N ARG A 38 2.81 3.94 -0.69
CA ARG A 38 1.95 4.10 -1.87
C ARG A 38 2.75 4.51 -3.11
N GLN A 39 3.58 5.56 -3.00
CA GLN A 39 4.37 6.03 -4.13
C GLN A 39 5.36 4.98 -4.65
N LEU A 40 5.99 4.21 -3.75
CA LEU A 40 6.87 3.13 -4.18
C LEU A 40 6.07 2.04 -4.91
N ALA A 41 4.90 1.64 -4.38
CA ALA A 41 4.04 0.68 -5.06
C ALA A 41 3.63 1.15 -6.46
N GLU A 42 3.30 2.43 -6.62
CA GLU A 42 3.00 3.02 -7.94
C GLU A 42 4.18 2.96 -8.90
N VAL A 43 5.39 3.29 -8.44
CA VAL A 43 6.61 3.22 -9.27
C VAL A 43 6.86 1.79 -9.73
N LEU A 44 6.70 0.80 -8.84
CA LEU A 44 6.85 -0.61 -9.17
C LEU A 44 5.80 -1.05 -10.20
N LEU A 45 4.52 -0.74 -9.96
CA LEU A 45 3.41 -1.10 -10.84
C LEU A 45 3.50 -0.46 -12.24
N ARG A 46 4.11 0.72 -12.37
CA ARG A 46 4.20 1.48 -13.64
C ARG A 46 5.36 1.04 -14.55
N GLY A 47 6.31 0.23 -14.10
CA GLY A 47 7.35 -0.26 -15.01
C GLY A 47 8.71 -0.62 -14.41
N TYR A 48 8.83 -0.76 -13.08
CA TYR A 48 10.01 -1.36 -12.47
C TYR A 48 9.76 -2.85 -12.19
N THR A 49 9.60 -3.62 -13.26
CA THR A 49 9.19 -5.03 -13.25
C THR A 49 10.18 -5.94 -13.99
N GLY A 50 10.05 -7.25 -13.81
CA GLY A 50 10.82 -8.27 -14.50
C GLY A 50 12.34 -8.08 -14.35
N THR A 51 13.07 -8.00 -15.46
CA THR A 51 14.54 -7.91 -15.47
C THR A 51 15.08 -6.60 -14.88
N ARG A 52 14.25 -5.55 -14.77
CA ARG A 52 14.64 -4.29 -14.14
C ARG A 52 14.51 -4.35 -12.62
N TYR A 53 13.67 -5.24 -12.11
CA TYR A 53 13.42 -5.37 -10.69
C TYR A 53 14.67 -5.92 -9.98
N THR A 54 14.97 -5.35 -8.82
CA THR A 54 16.03 -5.84 -7.93
C THR A 54 15.45 -6.02 -6.53
N PRO A 55 15.56 -7.20 -5.90
CA PRO A 55 14.95 -7.41 -4.58
C PRO A 55 15.66 -6.60 -3.48
N PRO A 56 14.93 -6.14 -2.45
CA PRO A 56 15.52 -5.48 -1.29
C PRO A 56 16.64 -6.33 -0.65
N GLY A 57 17.76 -5.68 -0.27
CA GLY A 57 18.89 -6.35 0.39
C GLY A 57 19.96 -6.95 -0.52
N THR A 58 19.76 -6.97 -1.84
CA THR A 58 20.79 -7.42 -2.82
C THR A 58 21.95 -6.44 -2.97
N THR A 59 21.75 -5.16 -2.70
CA THR A 59 22.84 -4.18 -2.67
C THR A 59 23.63 -4.33 -1.38
N SER A 60 24.73 -5.08 -1.48
CA SER A 60 25.85 -5.25 -0.54
C SER A 60 25.71 -4.47 0.77
N LYS A 61 25.70 -5.22 1.89
CA LYS A 61 26.04 -4.73 3.23
C LYS A 61 27.45 -4.13 3.19
N LYS A 62 27.62 -2.93 2.65
CA LYS A 62 28.81 -2.13 2.94
C LYS A 62 28.79 -1.93 4.44
N THR A 63 29.77 -2.53 5.10
CA THR A 63 30.12 -2.41 6.52
C THR A 63 30.16 -0.95 6.91
N ASN A 64 28.98 -0.42 7.22
CA ASN A 64 28.80 0.97 7.52
C ASN A 64 28.92 1.05 9.04
N ALA A 65 30.05 1.61 9.49
CA ALA A 65 30.27 2.00 10.87
C ALA A 65 28.98 2.58 11.46
N VAL A 66 28.65 2.13 12.68
CA VAL A 66 27.47 2.54 13.44
C VAL A 66 27.60 4.03 13.73
N SER A 67 27.12 4.85 12.79
CA SER A 67 27.03 6.29 12.96
C SER A 67 25.78 6.57 13.79
N ALA A 68 25.94 7.33 14.88
CA ALA A 68 24.83 7.79 15.72
C ALA A 68 23.75 8.56 14.94
N TRP A 69 24.08 9.03 13.73
CA TRP A 69 23.23 9.82 12.85
C TRP A 69 22.43 8.98 11.85
N LYS A 70 22.58 7.65 11.85
CA LYS A 70 21.78 6.77 10.99
C LYS A 70 20.54 6.30 11.72
N PRO A 71 19.36 6.35 11.05
CA PRO A 71 18.15 5.81 11.65
C PRO A 71 18.32 4.31 11.93
N ARG A 72 17.72 3.86 13.02
CA ARG A 72 17.60 2.42 13.32
C ARG A 72 16.80 1.77 12.20
N LEU A 73 17.22 0.59 11.75
CA LEU A 73 16.52 -0.18 10.73
C LEU A 73 15.80 -1.36 11.37
N TYR A 74 14.73 -1.84 10.73
CA TYR A 74 14.10 -3.11 11.14
C TYR A 74 15.10 -4.26 11.01
N THR A 75 15.34 -4.97 12.11
CA THR A 75 16.21 -6.15 12.17
C THR A 75 15.49 -7.29 12.88
N GLY A 76 15.74 -8.52 12.44
CA GLY A 76 15.11 -9.71 12.99
C GLY A 76 15.43 -10.94 12.15
N ILE A 77 15.41 -12.12 12.78
CA ILE A 77 15.75 -13.39 12.13
C ILE A 77 14.66 -13.83 11.14
N ASN A 78 13.39 -13.51 11.44
CA ASN A 78 12.22 -13.93 10.67
C ASN A 78 11.50 -12.76 9.99
N LEU A 79 12.24 -11.74 9.54
CA LEU A 79 11.65 -10.66 8.75
C LEU A 79 11.35 -11.15 7.33
N PHE A 80 10.12 -10.88 6.87
CA PHE A 80 9.77 -11.09 5.48
C PHE A 80 10.52 -10.07 4.60
N ILE A 81 11.24 -10.56 3.59
CA ILE A 81 11.94 -9.75 2.60
C ILE A 81 11.39 -10.14 1.23
N PRO A 82 10.76 -9.21 0.48
CA PRO A 82 10.25 -9.48 -0.85
C PRO A 82 11.34 -10.02 -1.79
N ARG A 83 11.00 -11.06 -2.54
CA ARG A 83 11.89 -11.71 -3.50
C ARG A 83 11.62 -11.30 -4.94
N ASN A 84 10.42 -10.79 -5.21
CA ASN A 84 9.96 -10.34 -6.52
C ASN A 84 9.10 -9.08 -6.38
N GLU A 85 8.79 -8.44 -7.51
CA GLU A 85 7.98 -7.22 -7.55
C GLU A 85 6.56 -7.43 -7.02
N TYR A 86 5.99 -8.63 -7.17
CA TYR A 86 4.64 -8.94 -6.72
C TYR A 86 4.55 -8.88 -5.21
N GLU A 87 5.46 -9.59 -4.53
CA GLU A 87 5.58 -9.59 -3.08
C GLU A 87 5.83 -8.18 -2.53
N GLU A 88 6.68 -7.39 -3.18
CA GLU A 88 6.99 -6.04 -2.70
C GLU A 88 5.80 -5.10 -2.87
N VAL A 89 5.13 -5.11 -4.02
CA VAL A 89 3.94 -4.28 -4.25
C VAL A 89 2.82 -4.66 -3.29
N ILE A 90 2.52 -5.95 -3.13
CA ILE A 90 1.47 -6.41 -2.21
C ILE A 90 1.82 -5.98 -0.78
N LEU A 91 3.06 -6.23 -0.33
CA LEU A 91 3.50 -5.84 1.01
C LEU A 91 3.34 -4.32 1.24
N LEU A 92 3.78 -3.50 0.28
CA LEU A 92 3.68 -2.04 0.39
C LEU A 92 2.23 -1.59 0.47
N LEU A 93 1.35 -2.13 -0.37
CA LEU A 93 -0.06 -1.76 -0.39
C LEU A 93 -0.81 -2.25 0.85
N LEU A 94 -0.49 -3.43 1.38
CA LEU A 94 -1.05 -3.91 2.65
C LEU A 94 -0.59 -3.06 3.84
N ILE A 95 0.67 -2.61 3.86
CA ILE A 95 1.14 -1.64 4.86
C ILE A 95 0.38 -0.32 4.71
N SER A 96 0.24 0.20 3.48
CA SER A 96 -0.54 1.41 3.23
C SER A 96 -1.99 1.27 3.68
N GLU A 97 -2.64 0.14 3.41
CA GLU A 97 -4.01 -0.16 3.81
C GLU A 97 -4.15 -0.20 5.33
N ALA A 98 -3.28 -0.94 6.03
CA ALA A 98 -3.31 -1.01 7.49
C ALA A 98 -3.13 0.38 8.14
N MET A 99 -2.31 1.23 7.54
CA MET A 99 -2.14 2.62 7.99
C MET A 99 -3.38 3.48 7.71
N ALA A 100 -3.98 3.36 6.51
CA ALA A 100 -5.19 4.09 6.15
C ALA A 100 -6.39 3.68 7.00
N VAL A 101 -6.54 2.39 7.32
CA VAL A 101 -7.57 1.87 8.22
C VAL A 101 -7.44 2.45 9.64
N ARG A 102 -6.21 2.65 10.14
CA ARG A 102 -5.96 3.30 11.44
C ARG A 102 -6.35 4.78 11.44
N GLU A 103 -6.27 5.45 10.30
CA GLU A 103 -6.64 6.86 10.14
C GLU A 103 -8.12 7.04 9.75
N ALA A 104 -8.85 5.96 9.50
CA ALA A 104 -10.26 6.01 9.15
C ALA A 104 -11.12 6.56 10.30
N VAL A 105 -12.06 7.43 9.96
CA VAL A 105 -12.94 8.10 10.93
C VAL A 105 -14.34 7.49 10.86
N LEU A 106 -14.72 6.76 11.91
CA LEU A 106 -15.99 6.03 11.97
C LEU A 106 -17.18 6.92 12.39
N SER A 107 -16.93 8.00 13.12
CA SER A 107 -17.97 8.87 13.64
C SER A 107 -18.68 9.62 12.51
N GLN A 108 -20.00 9.46 12.41
CA GLN A 108 -20.83 10.14 11.40
C GLN A 108 -21.22 11.57 11.77
N SER A 109 -20.86 12.04 12.97
CA SER A 109 -21.21 13.39 13.44
C SER A 109 -20.68 14.49 12.50
N PRO A 110 -21.40 15.61 12.33
CA PRO A 110 -21.09 16.61 11.32
C PRO A 110 -19.72 17.26 11.52
N GLU A 111 -19.20 17.30 12.75
CA GLU A 111 -17.90 17.92 13.08
C GLU A 111 -16.73 17.15 12.45
N PHE A 112 -16.90 15.86 12.19
CA PHE A 112 -15.87 15.01 11.59
C PHE A 112 -15.99 14.87 10.07
N LYS A 113 -16.98 15.53 9.44
CA LYS A 113 -17.30 15.32 8.01
C LYS A 113 -16.11 15.55 7.09
N GLU A 114 -15.38 16.65 7.26
CA GLU A 114 -14.22 16.94 6.40
C GLU A 114 -13.08 15.94 6.59
N VAL A 115 -12.80 15.55 7.83
CA VAL A 115 -11.73 14.61 8.15
C VAL A 115 -12.08 13.22 7.61
N ARG A 116 -13.35 12.79 7.73
CA ARG A 116 -13.86 11.56 7.11
C ARG A 116 -13.62 11.55 5.61
N ILE A 117 -14.05 12.59 4.90
CA ILE A 117 -13.93 12.68 3.43
C ILE A 117 -12.44 12.60 3.02
N ARG A 118 -11.55 13.30 3.74
CA ARG A 118 -10.11 13.26 3.45
C ARG A 118 -9.51 11.87 3.70
N ALA A 119 -9.81 11.25 4.85
CA ALA A 119 -9.31 9.93 5.19
C ALA A 119 -9.79 8.87 4.18
N LEU A 120 -11.05 8.93 3.80
CA LEU A 120 -11.69 8.04 2.84
C LEU A 120 -11.11 8.23 1.43
N SER A 121 -10.91 9.47 0.98
CA SER A 121 -10.25 9.78 -0.29
C SER A 121 -8.82 9.20 -0.35
N ASN A 122 -8.05 9.33 0.72
CA ASN A 122 -6.71 8.74 0.80
C ASN A 122 -6.75 7.21 0.76
N ALA A 123 -7.70 6.60 1.47
CA ALA A 123 -7.89 5.15 1.49
C ALA A 123 -8.31 4.61 0.11
N MET A 124 -9.21 5.29 -0.59
CA MET A 124 -9.69 4.87 -1.92
C MET A 124 -8.54 4.71 -2.92
N VAL A 125 -7.58 5.64 -2.95
CA VAL A 125 -6.42 5.51 -3.85
C VAL A 125 -5.61 4.23 -3.57
N ILE A 126 -5.52 3.83 -2.30
CA ILE A 126 -4.82 2.60 -1.90
C ILE A 126 -5.63 1.37 -2.32
N TYR A 127 -6.95 1.38 -2.11
CA TYR A 127 -7.83 0.29 -2.56
C TYR A 127 -7.86 0.15 -4.08
N ASP A 128 -7.86 1.25 -4.83
CA ASP A 128 -7.77 1.20 -6.29
C ASP A 128 -6.46 0.55 -6.76
N LEU A 129 -5.33 0.89 -6.11
CA LEU A 129 -4.04 0.25 -6.40
C LEU A 129 -4.04 -1.23 -5.99
N LEU A 130 -4.65 -1.58 -4.86
CA LEU A 130 -4.85 -2.98 -4.45
C LEU A 130 -5.66 -3.74 -5.50
N THR A 131 -6.78 -3.18 -5.96
CA THR A 131 -7.61 -3.78 -7.00
C THR A 131 -6.79 -4.01 -8.27
N ILE A 132 -6.06 -3.00 -8.76
CA ILE A 132 -5.21 -3.12 -9.96
C ILE A 132 -4.16 -4.22 -9.79
N ALA A 133 -3.47 -4.27 -8.65
CA ALA A 133 -2.40 -5.23 -8.41
C ALA A 133 -2.95 -6.66 -8.23
N LEU A 134 -3.93 -6.83 -7.35
CA LEU A 134 -4.42 -8.15 -6.95
C LEU A 134 -5.24 -8.82 -8.03
N VAL A 135 -6.11 -8.09 -8.75
CA VAL A 135 -6.86 -8.66 -9.88
C VAL A 135 -5.89 -9.09 -10.99
N ARG A 136 -4.90 -8.24 -11.32
CA ARG A 136 -3.89 -8.57 -12.35
C ARG A 136 -3.12 -9.85 -12.03
N TRP A 137 -2.92 -10.17 -10.76
CA TRP A 137 -2.16 -11.35 -10.31
C TRP A 137 -3.05 -12.49 -9.79
N GLY A 138 -4.37 -12.42 -10.03
CA GLY A 138 -5.31 -13.47 -9.65
C GLY A 138 -5.52 -13.63 -8.14
N GLN A 139 -5.16 -12.63 -7.33
CA GLN A 139 -5.27 -12.62 -5.87
C GLN A 139 -6.60 -12.01 -5.40
N VAL A 140 -7.70 -12.42 -6.01
CA VAL A 140 -9.03 -11.84 -5.78
C VAL A 140 -9.52 -12.08 -4.35
N SER A 141 -9.24 -13.23 -3.75
CA SER A 141 -9.63 -13.53 -2.36
C SER A 141 -8.98 -12.55 -1.37
N LEU A 142 -7.72 -12.17 -1.59
CA LEU A 142 -7.05 -11.16 -0.77
C LEU A 142 -7.67 -9.78 -0.98
N LEU A 143 -8.07 -9.46 -2.21
CA LEU A 143 -8.77 -8.19 -2.50
C LEU A 143 -10.11 -8.12 -1.77
N TYR A 144 -10.87 -9.20 -1.75
CA TYR A 144 -12.13 -9.30 -1.00
C TYR A 144 -11.93 -8.99 0.49
N GLU A 145 -10.92 -9.60 1.13
CA GLU A 145 -10.62 -9.34 2.55
C GLU A 145 -10.25 -7.88 2.82
N CYS A 146 -9.50 -7.24 1.90
CA CYS A 146 -9.17 -5.82 2.00
C CYS A 146 -10.43 -4.97 1.87
N LEU A 147 -11.26 -5.22 0.86
CA LEU A 147 -12.47 -4.44 0.62
C LEU A 147 -13.48 -4.60 1.76
N GLU A 148 -13.62 -5.79 2.37
CA GLU A 148 -14.46 -5.98 3.57
C GLU A 148 -14.03 -5.07 4.74
N ARG A 149 -12.73 -4.81 4.89
CA ARG A 149 -12.25 -3.84 5.90
C ARG A 149 -12.61 -2.42 5.51
N ALA A 150 -12.55 -2.08 4.22
CA ALA A 150 -12.97 -0.78 3.69
C ALA A 150 -14.44 -0.45 4.00
N MET A 151 -15.32 -1.46 3.88
CA MET A 151 -16.77 -1.31 4.08
C MET A 151 -17.14 -0.69 5.44
N LYS A 152 -16.31 -0.92 6.47
CA LYS A 152 -16.56 -0.44 7.84
C LYS A 152 -16.53 1.08 7.96
N PHE A 153 -15.88 1.78 7.02
CA PHE A 153 -15.69 3.23 7.06
C PHE A 153 -16.07 3.94 5.76
N SER A 154 -16.63 3.21 4.78
CA SER A 154 -17.07 3.74 3.48
C SER A 154 -18.59 3.96 3.42
N TYR A 155 -19.14 4.57 4.47
CA TYR A 155 -20.57 4.89 4.53
C TYR A 155 -20.97 5.79 3.36
N GLU A 156 -22.03 5.41 2.63
CA GLU A 156 -22.55 6.10 1.43
C GLU A 156 -21.58 6.23 0.23
N GLU A 157 -20.44 5.53 0.23
CA GLU A 157 -19.48 5.61 -0.88
C GLU A 157 -19.68 4.53 -1.94
N ALA A 158 -20.51 4.81 -2.94
CA ALA A 158 -20.87 3.87 -4.00
C ALA A 158 -19.67 3.17 -4.67
N HIS A 159 -18.51 3.85 -4.81
CA HIS A 159 -17.33 3.29 -5.45
C HIS A 159 -16.80 2.03 -4.75
N ILE A 160 -16.61 2.07 -3.43
CA ILE A 160 -16.07 0.94 -2.67
C ILE A 160 -17.06 -0.24 -2.67
N TRP A 161 -18.36 0.06 -2.53
CA TRP A 161 -19.41 -0.97 -2.59
C TRP A 161 -19.48 -1.64 -3.96
N LEU A 162 -19.34 -0.87 -5.04
CA LEU A 162 -19.26 -1.42 -6.40
C LEU A 162 -18.03 -2.31 -6.58
N GLN A 163 -16.85 -1.88 -6.12
CA GLN A 163 -15.64 -2.71 -6.19
C GLN A 163 -15.81 -4.03 -5.43
N GLN A 164 -16.49 -4.00 -4.27
CA GLN A 164 -16.78 -5.20 -3.50
C GLN A 164 -17.73 -6.16 -4.24
N ALA A 165 -18.77 -5.62 -4.89
CA ALA A 165 -19.68 -6.44 -5.69
C ALA A 165 -18.98 -7.09 -6.90
N LEU A 166 -18.13 -6.34 -7.60
CA LEU A 166 -17.32 -6.86 -8.71
C LEU A 166 -16.33 -7.94 -8.24
N CYS A 167 -15.73 -7.75 -7.06
CA CYS A 167 -14.86 -8.74 -6.44
C CYS A 167 -15.63 -10.04 -6.17
N LEU A 168 -16.81 -9.95 -5.55
CA LEU A 168 -17.70 -11.10 -5.30
C LEU A 168 -18.14 -11.79 -6.59
N GLU A 169 -18.44 -11.05 -7.65
CA GLU A 169 -18.79 -11.60 -8.96
C GLU A 169 -17.63 -12.41 -9.54
N SER A 170 -16.41 -11.87 -9.51
CA SER A 170 -15.22 -12.57 -10.02
C SER A 170 -14.84 -13.82 -9.21
N MET A 171 -15.34 -13.94 -7.97
CA MET A 171 -15.23 -15.15 -7.15
C MET A 171 -16.39 -16.14 -7.35
N GLY A 172 -17.42 -15.79 -8.14
CA GLY A 172 -18.61 -16.62 -8.39
C GLY A 172 -19.73 -16.46 -7.35
N HIS A 173 -19.64 -15.50 -6.43
CA HIS A 173 -20.62 -15.27 -5.37
C HIS A 173 -21.75 -14.33 -5.83
N HIS A 174 -22.44 -14.67 -6.92
CA HIS A 174 -23.39 -13.79 -7.61
C HIS A 174 -24.54 -13.29 -6.72
N VAL A 175 -25.07 -14.13 -5.82
CA VAL A 175 -26.16 -13.73 -4.89
C VAL A 175 -25.70 -12.63 -3.94
N HIS A 176 -24.47 -12.75 -3.42
CA HIS A 176 -23.89 -11.76 -2.51
C HIS A 176 -23.54 -10.48 -3.27
N ALA A 177 -22.99 -10.59 -4.48
CA ALA A 177 -22.72 -9.44 -5.34
C ALA A 177 -23.99 -8.62 -5.61
N LEU A 178 -25.11 -9.29 -5.93
CA LEU A 178 -26.40 -8.63 -6.12
C LEU A 178 -26.92 -7.97 -4.84
N ALA A 179 -26.72 -8.60 -3.68
CA ALA A 179 -27.14 -8.03 -2.39
C ALA A 179 -26.36 -6.76 -2.04
N VAL A 180 -25.07 -6.68 -2.38
CA VAL A 180 -24.21 -5.51 -2.14
C VAL A 180 -24.57 -4.33 -3.06
N LEU A 181 -25.13 -4.60 -4.24
CA LEU A 181 -25.53 -3.58 -5.22
C LEU A 181 -26.93 -2.99 -5.00
N LYS A 182 -27.74 -3.61 -4.15
CA LYS A 182 -29.10 -3.18 -3.83
C LYS A 182 -29.11 -2.23 -2.64
#